data_AF-A0A2E5FC08-F1
#
_entry.id   AF-A0A2E5FC08-F1
#
_cell.length_a   1.000
_cell.length_b   1.000
_cell.length_c   1.000
_cell.angle_alpha   90.00
_cell.angle_beta   90.00
_cell.angle_gamma   90.00
#
_symmetry.space_group_name_H-M   'P 1'
#
loop_
_entity.id
_entity.type
_entity.pdbx_description
1 polymer ?
#
loop_
_entity_poly.entity_id
_entity_poly.type
_entity_poly.pdbx_seq_one_letter_code
_entity_poly.pdbx_strand_id
1 'polypeptide(L)'
;MVIVGDSHVRAFGFQEGYTPIFLGPGKSYNFTSYESALKVKSSLLKIANLIRGEELLLLFGEPDTRFALGKSWHSWEYNEYPDDVNNSAFIHNCVDRYVLVQQEIIKTFSNNVRILAPMMTQNPNQGVYLRAYNKLLKERSLFEVIDINNEISNKAVLKPEFRKDIIHANSNVVRYLSHLLRDNTTSLNFQSQLLMFNYHFGCYQFNNQRRSLVSRVKGLML
;
A
#
# COMPACT_ATOMS: atom_id res chain seq x y z
N MET A 1 -15.57 -4.16 -2.72
CA MET A 1 -14.13 -4.34 -3.00
C MET A 1 -13.29 -4.12 -1.74
N VAL A 2 -12.26 -4.95 -1.52
CA VAL A 2 -11.28 -4.79 -0.45
C VAL A 2 -10.01 -4.13 -0.96
N ILE A 3 -9.51 -3.11 -0.26
CA ILE A 3 -8.24 -2.45 -0.57
C ILE A 3 -7.27 -2.72 0.57
N VAL A 4 -6.08 -3.26 0.28
CA VAL A 4 -5.08 -3.60 1.29
C VAL A 4 -3.76 -2.92 0.99
N GLY A 5 -3.16 -2.31 2.01
CA GLY A 5 -1.99 -1.48 1.80
C GLY A 5 -1.39 -0.89 3.07
N ASP A 6 -0.49 0.05 2.86
CA ASP A 6 0.06 0.93 3.88
C ASP A 6 -0.87 2.13 4.15
N SER A 7 -0.35 3.27 4.64
CA SER A 7 -1.16 4.44 4.99
C SER A 7 -1.92 5.06 3.83
N HIS A 8 -1.56 4.77 2.58
CA HIS A 8 -2.26 5.31 1.39
C HIS A 8 -3.68 4.76 1.24
N VAL A 9 -4.00 3.59 1.81
CA VAL A 9 -5.38 3.06 1.80
C VAL A 9 -6.36 3.93 2.56
N ARG A 10 -5.87 4.84 3.41
CA ARG A 10 -6.72 5.79 4.16
C ARG A 10 -7.39 6.81 3.26
N ALA A 11 -6.93 7.00 2.01
CA ALA A 11 -7.66 7.80 1.02
C ALA A 11 -9.05 7.19 0.71
N PHE A 12 -9.21 5.89 0.94
CA PHE A 12 -10.47 5.15 0.75
C PHE A 12 -11.33 5.07 2.01
N GLY A 13 -10.91 5.75 3.09
CA GLY A 13 -11.67 5.79 4.33
C GLY A 13 -13.07 6.36 4.12
N PHE A 14 -14.08 5.67 4.69
CA PHE A 14 -15.50 6.04 4.63
C PHE A 14 -16.12 6.07 3.22
N GLN A 15 -15.40 5.63 2.19
CA GLN A 15 -15.94 5.59 0.84
C GLN A 15 -16.80 4.34 0.65
N GLU A 16 -18.03 4.53 0.20
CA GLU A 16 -18.94 3.43 -0.11
C GLU A 16 -18.36 2.51 -1.20
N GLY A 17 -18.67 1.21 -1.13
CA GLY A 17 -18.14 0.21 -2.06
C GLY A 17 -16.70 -0.27 -1.77
N TYR A 18 -15.96 0.44 -0.92
CA TYR A 18 -14.59 0.09 -0.54
C TYR A 18 -14.47 -0.31 0.92
N THR A 19 -13.71 -1.38 1.17
CA THR A 19 -13.28 -1.77 2.51
C THR A 19 -11.76 -1.66 2.62
N PRO A 20 -11.23 -0.52 3.12
CA PRO A 20 -9.79 -0.34 3.28
C PRO A 20 -9.26 -1.06 4.52
N ILE A 21 -8.20 -1.85 4.34
CA ILE A 21 -7.46 -2.55 5.38
C ILE A 21 -6.02 -2.01 5.42
N PHE A 22 -5.74 -1.25 6.48
CA PHE A 22 -4.42 -0.71 6.78
C PHE A 22 -3.58 -1.77 7.50
N LEU A 23 -2.56 -2.30 6.82
CA LEU A 23 -1.69 -3.32 7.42
C LEU A 23 -0.70 -2.73 8.43
N GLY A 24 -0.26 -1.49 8.20
CA GLY A 24 0.67 -0.80 9.08
C GLY A 24 1.48 0.28 8.36
N PRO A 25 2.37 0.99 9.08
CA PRO A 25 3.10 2.12 8.52
C PRO A 25 4.04 1.68 7.40
N GLY A 26 4.19 2.53 6.37
CA GLY A 26 5.00 2.25 5.20
C GLY A 26 6.47 1.89 5.51
N LYS A 27 7.04 2.35 6.63
CA LYS A 27 8.39 1.96 7.08
C LYS A 27 8.54 0.48 7.42
N SER A 28 7.44 -0.23 7.70
CA SER A 28 7.43 -1.63 8.11
C SER A 28 6.73 -2.55 7.10
N TYR A 29 5.92 -1.98 6.22
CA TYR A 29 5.13 -2.68 5.20
C TYR A 29 5.52 -2.13 3.82
N ASN A 30 6.68 -2.56 3.35
CA ASN A 30 7.30 -2.18 2.08
C ASN A 30 8.12 -3.35 1.52
N PHE A 31 8.84 -3.12 0.43
CA PHE A 31 9.68 -4.09 -0.26
C PHE A 31 11.16 -3.67 -0.31
N THR A 32 11.62 -2.79 0.59
CA THR A 32 13.02 -2.33 0.63
C THR A 32 13.98 -3.43 1.09
N SER A 33 13.46 -4.44 1.79
CA SER A 33 14.18 -5.62 2.26
C SER A 33 13.32 -6.88 2.21
N TYR A 34 13.96 -8.05 2.29
CA TYR A 34 13.25 -9.33 2.36
C TYR A 34 12.40 -9.46 3.64
N GLU A 35 12.89 -8.96 4.77
CA GLU A 35 12.15 -9.00 6.05
C GLU A 35 10.85 -8.19 5.98
N SER A 36 10.89 -6.98 5.40
CA SER A 36 9.69 -6.16 5.20
C SER A 36 8.71 -6.83 4.24
N ALA A 37 9.20 -7.39 3.13
CA ALA A 37 8.38 -8.12 2.16
C ALA A 37 7.69 -9.34 2.80
N LEU A 38 8.40 -10.09 3.65
CA LEU A 38 7.81 -11.19 4.43
C LEU A 38 6.70 -10.72 5.36
N LYS A 39 6.84 -9.56 6.02
CA LYS A 39 5.79 -8.98 6.87
C LYS A 39 4.52 -8.65 6.07
N VAL A 40 4.68 -8.07 4.87
CA VAL A 40 3.57 -7.82 3.94
C VAL A 40 2.89 -9.14 3.57
N LYS A 41 3.65 -10.12 3.07
CA LYS A 41 3.15 -11.46 2.72
C LYS A 41 2.37 -12.10 3.87
N SER A 42 2.99 -12.24 5.03
CA SER A 42 2.38 -12.89 6.20
C SER A 42 1.10 -12.17 6.64
N SER A 43 1.03 -10.85 6.46
CA SER A 43 -0.16 -10.08 6.81
C SER A 43 -1.29 -10.25 5.80
N LEU A 44 -0.98 -10.31 4.51
CA LEU A 44 -1.95 -10.67 3.47
C LEU A 44 -2.51 -12.07 3.73
N LEU A 45 -1.66 -13.08 3.92
CA LEU A 45 -2.11 -14.45 4.17
C LEU A 45 -2.98 -14.58 5.43
N LYS A 46 -2.75 -13.76 6.47
CA LYS A 46 -3.59 -13.74 7.68
C LYS A 46 -5.02 -13.29 7.43
N ILE A 47 -5.24 -12.37 6.49
CA ILE A 47 -6.57 -11.86 6.17
C ILE A 47 -7.24 -12.62 5.03
N ALA A 48 -6.53 -13.53 4.36
CA ALA A 48 -7.02 -14.25 3.18
C ALA A 48 -8.39 -14.89 3.34
N ASN A 49 -8.60 -15.59 4.46
CA ASN A 49 -9.89 -16.24 4.73
C ASN A 49 -11.01 -15.23 5.04
N LEU A 50 -10.67 -14.05 5.57
CA LEU A 50 -11.66 -13.02 5.90
C LEU A 50 -12.19 -12.31 4.66
N ILE A 51 -11.36 -12.23 3.61
CA ILE A 51 -11.70 -11.51 2.37
C ILE A 51 -11.92 -12.48 1.20
N ARG A 52 -12.21 -13.75 1.51
CA ARG A 52 -12.41 -14.78 0.50
C ARG A 52 -13.63 -14.45 -0.35
N GLY A 53 -13.46 -14.48 -1.67
CA GLY A 53 -14.52 -14.18 -2.64
C GLY A 53 -14.64 -12.71 -3.00
N GLU A 54 -13.92 -11.82 -2.30
CA GLU A 54 -13.92 -10.39 -2.60
C GLU A 54 -12.90 -10.05 -3.69
N GLU A 55 -13.18 -8.98 -4.42
CA GLU A 55 -12.14 -8.33 -5.23
C GLU A 55 -11.13 -7.64 -4.32
N LEU A 56 -9.85 -7.91 -4.58
CA LEU A 56 -8.71 -7.40 -3.82
C LEU A 56 -7.91 -6.43 -4.67
N LEU A 57 -7.75 -5.20 -4.18
CA LEU A 57 -6.83 -4.22 -4.73
C LEU A 57 -5.67 -3.99 -3.75
N LEU A 58 -4.45 -4.27 -4.21
CA LEU A 58 -3.24 -4.02 -3.43
C LEU A 58 -2.71 -2.62 -3.70
N LEU A 59 -2.33 -1.89 -2.66
CA LEU A 59 -1.76 -0.54 -2.75
C LEU A 59 -0.52 -0.44 -1.86
N PHE A 60 0.65 -0.62 -2.48
CA PHE A 60 1.97 -0.56 -1.85
C PHE A 60 2.99 0.06 -2.82
N GLY A 61 4.19 0.36 -2.33
CA GLY A 61 5.33 0.75 -3.16
C GLY A 61 5.76 2.20 -3.03
N GLU A 62 4.89 3.10 -2.55
CA GLU A 62 5.29 4.50 -2.31
C GLU A 62 6.48 4.60 -1.32
N PRO A 63 6.45 3.91 -0.16
CA PRO A 63 7.56 4.01 0.80
C PRO A 63 8.90 3.56 0.22
N ASP A 64 8.90 2.59 -0.71
CA ASP A 64 10.10 2.12 -1.40
C ASP A 64 10.75 3.23 -2.22
N THR A 65 9.94 3.98 -2.97
CA THR A 65 10.41 5.10 -3.81
C THR A 65 10.91 6.28 -2.96
N ARG A 66 10.33 6.48 -1.78
CA ARG A 66 10.81 7.47 -0.82
C ARG A 66 12.13 7.05 -0.19
N PHE A 67 12.26 5.79 0.19
CA PHE A 67 13.51 5.26 0.73
C PHE A 67 14.65 5.35 -0.30
N ALA A 68 14.34 5.19 -1.59
CA ALA A 68 15.28 5.35 -2.70
C ALA A 68 15.89 6.77 -2.79
N LEU A 69 15.31 7.78 -2.15
CA LEU A 69 15.91 9.13 -2.07
C LEU A 69 17.14 9.18 -1.14
N GLY A 70 17.43 8.12 -0.37
CA GLY A 70 18.61 8.03 0.49
C GLY A 70 18.57 8.94 1.73
N LYS A 71 17.42 9.53 2.04
CA LYS A 71 17.25 10.59 3.06
C LYS A 71 16.24 10.22 4.15
N SER A 72 16.37 9.00 4.68
CA SER A 72 15.44 8.48 5.70
C SER A 72 13.98 8.42 5.20
N TRP A 73 13.04 8.17 6.11
CA TRP A 73 11.61 8.10 5.83
C TRP A 73 10.95 9.49 5.68
N HIS A 74 11.69 10.57 5.92
CA HIS A 74 11.17 11.94 5.92
C HIS A 74 11.92 12.82 4.91
N SER A 75 11.99 12.35 3.65
CA SER A 75 12.81 12.97 2.61
C SER A 75 12.45 14.43 2.29
N TRP A 76 11.25 14.89 2.65
CA TRP A 76 10.81 16.28 2.52
C TRP A 76 11.42 17.24 3.55
N GLU A 77 12.13 16.74 4.56
CA GLU A 77 12.84 17.56 5.54
C GLU A 77 14.18 18.07 5.02
N TYR A 78 14.56 17.71 3.79
CA TYR A 78 15.84 18.04 3.18
C TYR A 78 15.67 18.90 1.93
N ASN A 79 16.46 19.99 1.86
CA ASN A 79 16.39 20.97 0.78
C ASN A 79 17.19 20.58 -0.47
N GLU A 80 18.21 19.74 -0.34
CA GLU A 80 19.09 19.31 -1.42
C GLU A 80 18.89 17.83 -1.70
N TYR A 81 18.96 17.39 -2.95
CA TYR A 81 18.94 15.98 -3.32
C TYR A 81 20.28 15.68 -3.99
N PRO A 82 21.05 14.68 -3.53
CA PRO A 82 22.24 14.29 -4.28
C PRO A 82 21.77 13.84 -5.66
N ASP A 83 22.19 14.58 -6.70
CA ASP A 83 21.86 14.35 -8.12
C ASP A 83 22.22 12.92 -8.57
N ASP A 84 23.08 12.25 -7.82
CA ASP A 84 23.83 11.09 -8.28
C ASP A 84 23.35 9.74 -7.76
N VAL A 85 22.28 9.67 -6.96
CA VAL A 85 21.80 8.36 -6.52
C VAL A 85 20.78 7.84 -7.53
N ASN A 86 21.27 7.43 -8.71
CA ASN A 86 20.51 6.59 -9.63
C ASN A 86 20.29 5.21 -8.99
N ASN A 87 19.44 5.17 -7.95
CA ASN A 87 19.01 4.01 -7.19
C ASN A 87 18.07 3.10 -8.02
N SER A 88 18.25 3.08 -9.33
CA SER A 88 17.50 2.23 -10.25
C SER A 88 17.63 0.75 -9.84
N ALA A 89 18.85 0.28 -9.53
CA ALA A 89 19.05 -1.09 -9.04
C ALA A 89 18.27 -1.35 -7.74
N PHE A 90 18.18 -0.37 -6.83
CA PHE A 90 17.39 -0.48 -5.62
C PHE A 90 15.89 -0.59 -5.93
N ILE A 91 15.35 0.24 -6.83
CA ILE A 91 13.95 0.20 -7.27
C ILE A 91 13.62 -1.14 -7.93
N HIS A 92 14.50 -1.63 -8.82
CA HIS A 92 14.37 -2.96 -9.44
C HIS A 92 14.23 -4.05 -8.37
N ASN A 93 15.12 -4.08 -7.39
CA ASN A 93 15.08 -5.04 -6.30
C ASN A 93 13.80 -4.95 -5.47
N CYS A 94 13.25 -3.75 -5.26
CA CYS A 94 11.99 -3.58 -4.55
C CYS A 94 10.81 -4.16 -5.34
N VAL A 95 10.75 -3.91 -6.65
CA VAL A 95 9.73 -4.50 -7.53
C VAL A 95 9.87 -6.01 -7.60
N ASP A 96 11.08 -6.54 -7.71
CA ASP A 96 11.32 -7.98 -7.75
C ASP A 96 10.84 -8.67 -6.46
N ARG A 97 11.08 -8.06 -5.30
CA ARG A 97 10.52 -8.55 -4.03
C ARG A 97 8.99 -8.47 -3.99
N TYR A 98 8.39 -7.43 -4.56
CA TYR A 98 6.93 -7.36 -4.66
C TYR A 98 6.40 -8.50 -5.56
N VAL A 99 7.03 -8.76 -6.70
CA VAL A 99 6.66 -9.87 -7.60
C VAL A 99 6.82 -11.23 -6.90
N LEU A 100 7.88 -11.43 -6.10
CA LEU A 100 8.03 -12.64 -5.28
C LEU A 100 6.86 -12.79 -4.28
N VAL A 101 6.43 -11.72 -3.62
CA VAL A 101 5.24 -11.77 -2.76
C VAL A 101 3.99 -12.13 -3.57
N GLN A 102 3.82 -11.60 -4.78
CA GLN A 102 2.70 -11.95 -5.66
C GLN A 102 2.69 -13.45 -6.00
N GLN A 103 3.85 -14.03 -6.34
CA GLN A 103 4.00 -15.47 -6.60
C GLN A 103 3.57 -16.33 -5.42
N GLU A 104 3.84 -15.88 -4.20
CA GLU A 104 3.48 -16.61 -2.99
C GLU A 104 1.98 -16.51 -2.65
N ILE A 105 1.33 -15.38 -2.94
CA ILE A 105 -0.07 -15.15 -2.56
C ILE A 105 -1.09 -15.53 -3.65
N ILE A 106 -0.66 -15.64 -4.92
CA ILE A 106 -1.57 -15.89 -6.06
C ILE A 106 -2.41 -17.17 -5.91
N LYS A 107 -1.86 -18.20 -5.26
CA LYS A 107 -2.58 -19.46 -4.99
C LYS A 107 -3.66 -19.32 -3.93
N THR A 108 -3.54 -18.32 -3.06
CA THR A 108 -4.44 -18.07 -1.95
C THR A 108 -5.56 -17.11 -2.34
N PHE A 109 -5.24 -16.08 -3.12
CA PHE A 109 -6.20 -15.09 -3.61
C PHE A 109 -6.48 -15.35 -5.09
N SER A 110 -7.42 -16.25 -5.37
CA SER A 110 -7.79 -16.61 -6.73
C SER A 110 -8.40 -15.42 -7.51
N ASN A 111 -7.91 -15.22 -8.73
CA ASN A 111 -8.37 -14.44 -9.91
C ASN A 111 -8.87 -12.99 -9.77
N ASN A 112 -9.16 -12.47 -8.58
CA ASN A 112 -9.67 -11.10 -8.41
C ASN A 112 -8.67 -10.20 -7.68
N VAL A 113 -7.38 -10.41 -7.89
CA VAL A 113 -6.33 -9.52 -7.35
C VAL A 113 -5.86 -8.56 -8.43
N ARG A 114 -5.90 -7.27 -8.11
CA ARG A 114 -5.37 -6.19 -8.92
C ARG A 114 -4.43 -5.35 -8.06
N ILE A 115 -3.55 -4.60 -8.69
CA ILE A 115 -2.66 -3.66 -8.01
C ILE A 115 -3.01 -2.25 -8.46
N LEU A 116 -3.20 -1.34 -7.51
CA LEU A 116 -3.19 0.08 -7.79
C LEU A 116 -1.73 0.55 -7.69
N ALA A 117 -1.18 1.02 -8.80
CA ALA A 117 0.17 1.56 -8.84
C ALA A 117 0.30 2.67 -7.77
N PRO A 118 1.43 2.74 -7.02
CA PRO A 118 1.60 3.77 -6.02
C PRO A 118 1.43 5.15 -6.65
N MET A 119 0.69 6.00 -5.93
CA MET A 119 0.32 7.32 -6.40
C MET A 119 1.54 8.25 -6.37
N MET A 120 1.58 9.22 -7.28
CA MET A 120 2.52 10.34 -7.20
C MET A 120 2.40 11.05 -5.85
N THR A 121 3.43 11.78 -5.44
CA THR A 121 3.41 12.60 -4.22
C THR A 121 3.54 14.08 -4.58
N GLN A 122 3.68 14.96 -3.57
CA GLN A 122 4.01 16.36 -3.82
C GLN A 122 5.51 16.58 -4.04
N ASN A 123 6.36 15.56 -3.75
CA ASN A 123 7.80 15.67 -3.88
C ASN A 123 8.25 15.31 -5.32
N PRO A 124 8.66 16.29 -6.16
CA PRO A 124 9.04 16.01 -7.54
C PRO A 124 10.25 15.08 -7.65
N ASN A 125 11.14 15.08 -6.65
CA ASN A 125 12.33 14.23 -6.63
C ASN A 125 11.94 12.75 -6.44
N GLN A 126 10.92 12.50 -5.63
CA GLN A 126 10.35 11.15 -5.51
C GLN A 126 9.65 10.71 -6.80
N GLY A 127 9.07 11.66 -7.55
CA GLY A 127 8.34 11.41 -8.78
C GLY A 127 9.15 10.64 -9.84
N VAL A 128 10.47 10.81 -9.89
CA VAL A 128 11.35 10.04 -10.80
C VAL A 128 11.33 8.54 -10.45
N TYR A 129 11.49 8.21 -9.16
CA TYR A 129 11.45 6.82 -8.69
C TYR A 129 10.06 6.22 -8.77
N LEU A 130 9.00 7.00 -8.53
CA LEU A 130 7.61 6.54 -8.71
C LEU A 130 7.33 6.17 -10.17
N ARG A 131 7.77 6.98 -11.14
CA ARG A 131 7.65 6.61 -12.56
C ARG A 131 8.41 5.33 -12.90
N ALA A 132 9.64 5.19 -12.43
CA ALA A 132 10.45 3.99 -12.65
C ALA A 132 9.82 2.75 -12.00
N TYR A 133 9.39 2.86 -10.74
CA TYR A 133 8.73 1.80 -10.00
C TYR A 133 7.43 1.36 -10.69
N ASN A 134 6.55 2.30 -11.06
CA ASN A 134 5.28 2.01 -11.70
C ASN A 134 5.46 1.36 -13.07
N LYS A 135 6.46 1.80 -13.85
CA LYS A 135 6.81 1.17 -15.12
C LYS A 135 7.21 -0.30 -14.91
N LEU A 136 8.16 -0.55 -14.02
CA LEU A 136 8.64 -1.90 -13.73
C LEU A 136 7.55 -2.80 -13.15
N LEU A 137 6.71 -2.26 -12.27
CA LEU A 137 5.60 -2.99 -11.68
C LEU A 137 4.60 -3.44 -12.74
N LYS A 138 4.23 -2.56 -13.69
CA LYS A 138 3.38 -2.93 -14.84
C LYS A 138 4.00 -4.02 -15.70
N GLU A 139 5.31 -3.96 -15.94
CA GLU A 139 6.02 -4.91 -16.80
C GLU A 139 6.17 -6.30 -16.16
N ARG A 140 6.30 -6.36 -14.83
CA ARG A 140 6.70 -7.59 -14.12
C ARG A 140 5.63 -8.20 -13.23
N SER A 141 4.56 -7.46 -12.93
CA SER A 141 3.51 -7.95 -12.03
C SER A 141 2.79 -9.16 -12.63
N LEU A 142 2.41 -10.07 -11.74
CA LEU A 142 1.54 -11.20 -12.07
C LEU A 142 0.05 -10.83 -12.02
N PHE A 143 -0.28 -9.63 -11.55
CA PHE A 143 -1.63 -9.10 -11.44
C PHE A 143 -1.81 -7.92 -12.38
N GLU A 144 -3.04 -7.63 -12.76
CA GLU A 144 -3.35 -6.40 -13.49
C GLU A 144 -2.95 -5.18 -12.64
N VAL A 145 -2.17 -4.27 -13.24
CA VAL A 145 -1.74 -3.03 -12.60
C VAL A 145 -2.57 -1.87 -13.16
N ILE A 146 -3.43 -1.32 -12.31
CA ILE A 146 -4.21 -0.10 -12.57
C ILE A 146 -3.32 1.10 -12.23
N ASP A 147 -3.17 2.00 -13.18
CA ASP A 147 -2.38 3.21 -12.97
C ASP A 147 -3.17 4.45 -13.39
N ILE A 148 -3.52 5.25 -12.38
CA ILE A 148 -4.27 6.50 -12.53
C ILE A 148 -3.37 7.74 -12.52
N ASN A 149 -2.04 7.58 -12.46
CA ASN A 149 -1.14 8.71 -12.22
C ASN A 149 -1.13 9.75 -13.35
N ASN A 150 -1.41 9.36 -14.59
CA ASN A 150 -1.55 10.32 -15.70
C ASN A 150 -2.71 11.30 -15.48
N GLU A 151 -3.69 10.89 -14.68
CA GLU A 151 -4.95 11.59 -14.48
C GLU A 151 -4.91 12.42 -13.20
N ILE A 152 -4.27 11.91 -12.16
CA ILE A 152 -4.20 12.57 -10.85
C ILE A 152 -2.93 13.40 -10.64
N SER A 153 -2.00 13.40 -11.60
CA SER A 153 -0.73 14.12 -11.49
C SER A 153 -0.44 15.02 -12.71
N ASN A 154 0.44 16.00 -12.51
CA ASN A 154 1.03 16.82 -13.56
C ASN A 154 2.55 16.84 -13.35
N LYS A 155 3.34 16.52 -14.39
CA LYS A 155 4.81 16.43 -14.32
C LYS A 155 5.30 15.59 -13.13
N ALA A 156 4.61 14.48 -12.85
CA ALA A 156 4.87 13.55 -11.74
C ALA A 156 4.71 14.12 -10.32
N VAL A 157 3.91 15.17 -10.19
CA VAL A 157 3.47 15.73 -8.90
C VAL A 157 1.96 15.67 -8.86
N LEU A 158 1.35 15.24 -7.74
CA LEU A 158 -0.11 15.21 -7.59
C LEU A 158 -0.73 16.57 -7.93
N LYS A 159 -1.88 16.62 -8.59
CA LYS A 159 -2.62 17.87 -8.78
C LYS A 159 -3.20 18.36 -7.44
N PRO A 160 -3.32 19.68 -7.19
CA PRO A 160 -3.74 20.24 -5.90
C PRO A 160 -4.99 19.60 -5.30
N GLU A 161 -5.99 19.33 -6.11
CA GLU A 161 -7.27 18.74 -5.73
C GLU A 161 -7.17 17.31 -5.21
N PHE A 162 -6.09 16.57 -5.50
CA PHE A 162 -5.85 15.21 -5.01
C PHE A 162 -4.92 15.16 -3.80
N ARG A 163 -4.39 16.29 -3.31
CA ARG A 163 -3.41 16.33 -2.23
C ARG A 163 -4.07 16.30 -0.85
N LYS A 164 -3.55 15.48 0.06
CA LYS A 164 -3.85 15.57 1.50
C LYS A 164 -2.69 16.19 2.26
N ASP A 165 -1.49 15.65 2.05
CA ASP A 165 -0.23 16.15 2.59
C ASP A 165 0.89 15.87 1.58
N ILE A 166 2.15 16.12 1.96
CA ILE A 166 3.30 15.99 1.06
C ILE A 166 3.48 14.57 0.47
N ILE A 167 2.97 13.54 1.15
CA ILE A 167 3.06 12.13 0.75
C ILE A 167 1.73 11.63 0.22
N HIS A 168 0.63 11.92 0.94
CA HIS A 168 -0.63 11.23 0.76
C HIS A 168 -1.57 11.98 -0.18
N ALA A 169 -2.27 11.19 -1.00
CA ALA A 169 -3.44 11.66 -1.69
C ALA A 169 -4.65 11.76 -0.75
N ASN A 170 -5.62 12.61 -1.09
CA ASN A 170 -6.91 12.72 -0.41
C ASN A 170 -7.97 11.80 -1.05
N SER A 171 -9.19 11.80 -0.52
CA SER A 171 -10.27 10.93 -0.99
C SER A 171 -10.82 11.25 -2.38
N ASN A 172 -10.42 12.36 -3.02
CA ASN A 172 -10.85 12.66 -4.38
C ASN A 172 -10.31 11.65 -5.40
N VAL A 173 -9.20 10.96 -5.10
CA VAL A 173 -8.69 9.88 -5.97
C VAL A 173 -9.68 8.72 -6.10
N VAL A 174 -10.52 8.51 -5.08
CA VAL A 174 -11.49 7.42 -5.05
C VAL A 174 -12.63 7.68 -6.02
N ARG A 175 -13.11 8.94 -6.08
CA ARG A 175 -14.13 9.37 -7.06
C ARG A 175 -13.67 9.15 -8.50
N TYR A 176 -12.37 9.31 -8.75
CA TYR A 176 -11.81 9.01 -10.06
C TYR A 176 -11.72 7.50 -10.30
N LEU A 177 -11.25 6.75 -9.32
CA LEU A 177 -11.06 5.31 -9.42
C LEU A 177 -12.39 4.54 -9.56
N SER A 178 -13.48 4.99 -8.93
CA SER A 178 -14.81 4.36 -9.04
C SER A 178 -15.34 4.35 -10.47
N HIS A 179 -14.95 5.31 -11.32
CA HIS A 179 -15.30 5.27 -12.74
C HIS A 179 -14.57 4.16 -13.53
N LEU A 180 -13.40 3.72 -13.04
CA LEU A 180 -12.58 2.68 -13.67
C LEU A 180 -12.91 1.27 -13.15
N LEU A 181 -13.35 1.18 -11.90
CA LEU A 181 -13.69 -0.07 -11.24
C LEU A 181 -15.22 -0.24 -11.27
N ARG A 182 -15.73 -1.13 -12.14
CA ARG A 182 -17.18 -1.40 -12.23
C ARG A 182 -17.74 -1.76 -10.85
N ASP A 183 -18.67 -0.96 -10.37
CA ASP A 183 -19.29 -1.09 -9.05
C ASP A 183 -20.07 -2.40 -8.92
N ASN A 184 -19.48 -3.38 -8.24
CA ASN A 184 -20.22 -4.38 -7.49
C ASN A 184 -20.03 -4.05 -6.01
N THR A 185 -21.01 -3.33 -5.45
CA THR A 185 -21.05 -2.99 -4.03
C THR A 185 -21.34 -4.25 -3.22
N THR A 186 -20.31 -4.86 -2.64
CA THR A 186 -20.46 -5.82 -1.54
C THR A 186 -20.24 -5.11 -0.21
N SER A 187 -21.27 -5.08 0.63
CA SER A 187 -21.12 -4.71 2.04
C SER A 187 -20.49 -5.89 2.79
N LEU A 188 -19.19 -5.81 3.03
CA LEU A 188 -18.50 -6.80 3.86
C LEU A 188 -18.85 -6.60 5.33
N ASN A 189 -19.56 -7.57 5.90
CA ASN A 189 -19.81 -7.60 7.34
C ASN A 189 -18.64 -8.32 8.03
N PHE A 190 -17.57 -7.58 8.36
CA PHE A 190 -16.44 -8.12 9.12
C PHE A 190 -16.83 -8.35 10.59
N GLN A 191 -17.41 -9.51 10.90
CA GLN A 191 -17.46 -10.02 12.27
C GLN A 191 -16.19 -10.84 12.56
N SER A 192 -15.03 -10.20 12.63
CA SER A 192 -13.78 -10.88 12.98
C SER A 192 -13.08 -10.20 14.17
N GLN A 193 -12.60 -10.99 15.12
CA GLN A 193 -11.73 -10.49 16.21
C GLN A 193 -10.34 -10.08 15.70
N LEU A 194 -10.00 -10.39 14.45
CA LEU A 194 -8.68 -10.13 13.87
C LEU A 194 -8.49 -8.68 13.46
N LEU A 195 -9.54 -8.06 12.89
CA LEU A 195 -9.52 -6.69 12.42
C LEU A 195 -10.45 -5.81 13.26
N MET A 196 -10.00 -4.60 13.58
CA MET A 196 -10.78 -3.58 14.28
C MET A 196 -10.93 -2.36 13.37
N PHE A 197 -12.14 -1.83 13.29
CA PHE A 197 -12.40 -0.60 12.55
C PHE A 197 -11.84 0.61 13.30
N ASN A 198 -11.04 1.42 12.59
CA ASN A 198 -10.51 2.67 13.10
C ASN A 198 -11.38 3.84 12.60
N TYR A 199 -12.26 4.32 13.48
CA TYR A 199 -13.18 5.44 13.20
C TYR A 199 -12.48 6.78 12.94
N HIS A 200 -11.19 6.93 13.22
CA HIS A 200 -10.48 8.16 12.87
C HIS A 200 -10.02 8.17 11.41
N PHE A 201 -9.70 7.00 10.85
CA PHE A 201 -9.20 6.88 9.47
C PHE A 201 -10.18 6.19 8.51
N GLY A 202 -11.31 5.67 9.01
CA GLY A 202 -12.31 4.99 8.18
C GLY A 202 -11.81 3.66 7.61
N CYS A 203 -10.87 2.98 8.28
CA CYS A 203 -10.25 1.75 7.77
C CYS A 203 -10.12 0.67 8.85
N TYR A 204 -10.08 -0.59 8.44
CA TYR A 204 -9.76 -1.72 9.31
C TYR A 204 -8.26 -1.85 9.52
N GLN A 205 -7.85 -2.32 10.71
CA GLN A 205 -6.46 -2.62 11.04
C GLN A 205 -6.38 -3.83 11.97
N PHE A 206 -5.23 -4.49 12.06
CA PHE A 206 -5.07 -5.63 12.99
C PHE A 206 -5.33 -5.24 14.44
N ASN A 207 -6.08 -6.09 15.15
CA ASN A 207 -6.29 -5.94 16.57
C ASN A 207 -5.03 -6.34 17.35
N ASN A 208 -4.29 -5.33 17.84
CA ASN A 208 -3.05 -5.53 18.59
C ASN A 208 -3.25 -6.01 20.04
N GLN A 209 -4.49 -6.14 20.53
CA GLN A 209 -4.77 -6.54 21.92
C GLN A 209 -4.27 -7.94 22.30
N ARG A 210 -3.89 -8.80 21.33
CA ARG A 210 -3.28 -10.11 21.62
C ARG A 210 -1.78 -10.08 21.99
N ARG A 211 -1.07 -8.95 21.80
CA ARG A 211 0.36 -8.89 22.17
C ARG A 211 0.60 -8.83 23.69
N SER A 212 -0.40 -8.46 24.50
CA SER A 212 -0.23 -8.33 25.96
C SER A 212 -0.42 -9.63 26.75
N LEU A 213 -1.02 -10.67 26.16
CA LEU A 213 -1.25 -11.95 26.84
C LEU A 213 -0.03 -12.87 26.80
N VAL A 214 0.73 -12.88 25.70
CA VAL A 214 1.93 -13.73 25.58
C VAL A 214 3.12 -13.15 26.38
N SER A 215 3.20 -11.83 26.56
CA SER A 215 4.21 -11.20 27.41
C SER A 215 3.95 -11.38 28.91
N ARG A 216 2.72 -11.69 29.33
CA ARG A 216 2.39 -12.00 30.74
C ARG A 216 2.73 -13.43 31.13
N VAL A 217 2.65 -14.39 30.20
CA VAL A 217 3.00 -15.80 30.50
C VAL A 217 4.52 -15.98 30.65
N LYS A 218 5.34 -15.19 29.96
CA LYS A 218 6.81 -15.22 30.12
C LYS A 218 7.32 -14.51 31.38
N GLY A 219 6.49 -13.74 32.07
CA GLY A 219 6.84 -13.05 33.33
C GLY A 219 6.45 -13.81 34.61
N LEU A 220 5.83 -14.99 34.48
CA LEU A 220 5.36 -15.83 35.59
C LEU A 220 6.12 -17.17 35.69
N MET A 221 7.25 -17.30 34.99
CA MET A 221 8.17 -18.44 35.07
C MET A 221 9.60 -18.00 35.41
N LEU A 222 9.75 -17.11 36.40
CA LEU A 222 10.99 -16.88 37.14
C LEU A 222 10.67 -16.87 38.63
#